data_AF-A0A382N660-F1
#
_entry.id   AF-A0A382N660-F1
#
_cell.length_a   1.000
_cell.length_b   1.000
_cell.length_c   1.000
_cell.angle_alpha   90.00
_cell.angle_beta   90.00
_cell.angle_gamma   90.00
#
_symmetry.space_group_name_H-M   'P 1'
#
loop_
_entity.id
_entity.type
_entity.pdbx_description
1 polymer ?
#
loop_
_entity_poly.entity_id
_entity_poly.type
_entity_poly.pdbx_seq_one_letter_code
_entity_poly.pdbx_strand_id
1 'polypeptide(L)' 'MEVLRRLRAPEGCPWDREQTAESLIPYLLEETYEIIEAIEEGDAETLKEELGDLTLHILFQSELAREAG' A
#
# COMPACT_ATOMS: atom_id res chain seq x y z
N MET A 1 1.91 -10.82 5.00
CA MET A 1 0.70 -10.73 5.85
C MET A 1 1.03 -10.53 7.33
N GLU A 2 1.94 -11.31 7.95
CA GLU A 2 2.19 -11.19 9.41
C GLU A 2 2.63 -9.78 9.87
N VAL A 3 3.46 -9.09 9.08
CA VAL A 3 3.85 -7.70 9.35
C VAL A 3 2.62 -6.78 9.38
N LEU A 4 1.77 -6.80 8.35
CA LEU A 4 0.55 -5.98 8.29
C LEU A 4 -0.42 -6.27 9.42
N ARG A 5 -0.60 -7.55 9.78
CA ARG A 5 -1.42 -7.92 10.94
C ARG A 5 -0.89 -7.35 12.24
N ARG A 6 0.44 -7.37 12.43
CA ARG A 6 1.09 -6.77 13.60
C ARG A 6 0.94 -5.25 13.61
N LEU A 7 1.07 -4.61 12.46
CA LEU A 7 0.89 -3.16 12.32
C LEU A 7 -0.55 -2.71 12.61
N ARG A 8 -1.55 -3.51 12.22
CA ARG A 8 -2.97 -3.22 12.46
C ARG A 8 -3.52 -3.74 13.79
N ALA A 9 -2.72 -4.47 14.58
CA ALA A 9 -3.10 -4.98 15.88
C ALA A 9 -3.46 -3.83 16.87
N PRO A 10 -4.17 -4.11 17.98
CA PRO A 10 -4.46 -3.10 19.00
C PRO A 10 -3.22 -2.34 19.52
N GLU A 11 -2.10 -3.02 19.63
CA GLU A 11 -0.78 -2.50 20.01
C GLU A 11 0.09 -2.03 18.83
N GLY A 12 -0.44 -2.10 17.61
CA GLY A 12 0.22 -1.70 16.39
C GLY A 12 0.20 -0.18 16.14
N CYS A 13 0.50 0.20 14.90
CA CYS A 13 0.47 1.59 14.46
C CYS A 13 -0.98 2.11 14.44
N PRO A 14 -1.29 3.24 15.11
CA PRO A 14 -2.64 3.80 15.10
C PRO A 14 -3.13 4.16 13.70
N TRP A 15 -2.27 4.74 12.87
CA TRP A 15 -2.62 5.13 11.51
C TRP A 15 -3.00 3.91 10.67
N ASP A 16 -2.18 2.85 10.71
CA ASP A 16 -2.45 1.62 9.96
C ASP A 16 -3.80 1.02 10.34
N ARG A 17 -4.13 0.99 11.64
CA ARG A 17 -5.39 0.42 12.13
C ARG A 17 -6.63 1.21 11.68
N GLU A 18 -6.51 2.52 11.54
CA GLU A 18 -7.62 3.40 11.15
C GLU A 18 -7.96 3.34 9.65
N GLN A 19 -7.08 2.76 8.83
CA GLN A 19 -7.29 2.70 7.38
C GLN A 19 -8.44 1.76 6.99
N THR A 20 -9.16 2.17 5.94
CA THR A 20 -10.16 1.39 5.21
C THR A 20 -9.76 1.30 3.73
N ALA A 21 -10.47 0.47 2.95
CA ALA A 21 -10.19 0.36 1.53
C ALA A 21 -10.36 1.71 0.81
N GLU A 22 -11.37 2.48 1.21
CA GLU A 22 -11.69 3.80 0.68
C GLU A 22 -10.67 4.86 1.10
N SER A 23 -10.20 4.86 2.35
CA SER A 23 -9.21 5.84 2.81
C SER A 23 -7.86 5.69 2.10
N LEU A 24 -7.60 4.49 1.57
CA LEU A 24 -6.37 4.16 0.86
C LEU A 24 -6.39 4.45 -0.65
N ILE A 25 -7.53 4.87 -1.23
CA ILE A 25 -7.67 5.20 -2.66
C ILE A 25 -6.68 6.28 -3.12
N PRO A 26 -6.49 7.41 -2.40
CA PRO A 26 -5.58 8.47 -2.85
C PRO A 26 -4.14 7.96 -2.99
N TYR A 27 -3.68 7.16 -2.02
CA TYR A 27 -2.34 6.57 -2.05
C TYR A 27 -2.21 5.56 -3.20
N LEU A 28 -3.21 4.71 -3.46
CA LEU A 28 -3.17 3.81 -4.62
C LEU A 28 -2.97 4.56 -5.93
N LEU A 29 -3.65 5.72 -6.05
CA LEU A 29 -3.59 6.54 -7.24
C LEU A 29 -2.21 7.18 -7.40
N GLU A 30 -1.65 7.73 -6.32
CA GLU A 30 -0.30 8.31 -6.25
C GLU A 30 0.76 7.32 -6.75
N GLU A 31 0.85 6.16 -6.10
CA GLU A 31 1.78 5.07 -6.43
C GLU A 31 1.65 4.63 -7.91
N THR A 32 0.41 4.57 -8.41
CA THR A 32 0.16 4.21 -9.81
C THR A 32 0.72 5.26 -10.76
N TYR A 33 0.57 6.55 -10.43
CA TYR A 33 1.12 7.62 -11.26
C TYR A 33 2.64 7.68 -11.17
N GLU A 34 3.24 7.47 -10.01
CA GLU A 34 4.70 7.46 -9.83
C GLU A 34 5.34 6.28 -10.60
N ILE A 35 4.70 5.11 -10.62
CA ILE A 35 5.11 3.99 -11.48
C ILE A 35 5.06 4.37 -12.96
N ILE A 36 3.98 5.03 -13.40
CA ILE A 36 3.84 5.46 -14.80
C ILE A 36 4.96 6.44 -15.17
N GLU A 37 5.19 7.45 -14.33
CA GLU A 37 6.25 8.45 -14.50
C GLU A 37 7.62 7.79 -14.59
N ALA A 38 7.95 6.89 -13.65
CA ALA A 38 9.22 6.16 -13.66
C ALA A 38 9.42 5.33 -14.95
N ILE A 39 8.35 4.73 -15.50
CA ILE A 39 8.40 4.04 -16.79
C ILE A 39 8.65 5.01 -17.95
N GLU A 40 7.95 6.15 -17.96
CA GLU A 40 8.08 7.17 -19.02
C GLU A 40 9.47 7.81 -19.02
N GLU A 41 10.07 8.01 -17.85
CA GLU A 41 11.41 8.59 -17.68
C GLU A 41 12.54 7.57 -17.82
N GLY A 42 12.22 6.27 -17.77
CA GLY A 42 13.20 5.19 -17.77
C GLY A 42 14.03 5.11 -16.48
N ASP A 43 13.48 5.58 -15.37
CA ASP A 43 14.11 5.51 -14.04
C ASP A 43 13.83 4.16 -13.38
N ALA A 44 14.82 3.26 -13.48
CA ALA A 44 14.70 1.91 -12.95
C ALA A 44 14.76 1.84 -11.41
N GLU A 45 15.37 2.82 -10.73
CA GLU A 45 15.42 2.80 -9.26
C GLU A 45 14.10 3.26 -8.68
N THR A 46 13.55 4.38 -9.16
CA THR A 46 12.22 4.85 -8.76
C THR A 46 11.16 3.80 -9.09
N LEU A 47 11.17 3.23 -10.30
CA LEU A 47 10.23 2.16 -10.66
C LEU A 47 10.25 0.99 -9.68
N LYS A 48 11.43 0.60 -9.19
CA LYS A 48 11.57 -0.51 -8.24
C LYS A 48 11.04 -0.13 -6.85
N GLU A 49 11.22 1.11 -6.43
CA GLU A 49 10.70 1.64 -5.16
C GLU A 49 9.18 1.62 -5.16
N GLU A 50 8.55 2.26 -6.14
CA GLU A 50 7.08 2.39 -6.21
C GLU A 50 6.38 1.05 -6.46
N LEU A 51 7.01 0.13 -7.20
CA LEU A 51 6.49 -1.24 -7.31
C LEU A 51 6.48 -1.97 -5.96
N GLY A 52 7.42 -1.65 -5.08
CA GLY A 52 7.46 -2.15 -3.70
C GLY A 52 6.29 -1.59 -2.89
N ASP A 53 6.04 -0.29 -3.01
CA ASP A 53 5.00 0.41 -2.26
C ASP A 53 3.59 0.03 -2.75
N LEU A 54 3.38 -0.06 -4.06
CA LEU A 54 2.16 -0.66 -4.63
C LEU A 54 1.96 -2.11 -4.17
N THR A 55 3.03 -2.90 -4.06
CA THR A 55 2.93 -4.28 -3.54
C THR A 55 2.48 -4.28 -2.07
N LEU A 56 3.03 -3.39 -1.25
CA LEU A 56 2.58 -3.23 0.13
C LEU A 56 1.11 -2.82 0.19
N HIS A 57 0.68 -1.90 -0.68
CA HIS A 57 -0.71 -1.46 -0.79
C HIS A 57 -1.67 -2.61 -1.13
N ILE A 58 -1.33 -3.46 -2.12
CA ILE A 58 -2.09 -4.66 -2.48
C ILE A 58 -2.24 -5.61 -1.28
N LEU A 59 -1.14 -5.84 -0.54
CA LEU A 59 -1.17 -6.69 0.65
C LEU A 59 -2.04 -6.08 1.76
N PHE A 60 -2.00 -4.76 1.91
CA PHE A 60 -2.82 -4.02 2.88
C PHE A 60 -4.31 -4.16 2.55
N GLN A 61 -4.70 -3.90 1.29
CA GLN A 61 -6.07 -4.07 0.80
C GLN A 61 -6.56 -5.52 0.95
N SER A 62 -5.68 -6.50 0.72
CA SER A 62 -5.99 -7.91 0.94
C SER A 62 -6.27 -8.25 2.41
N GLU A 63 -5.53 -7.65 3.34
CA GLU A 63 -5.76 -7.84 4.78
C GLU A 63 -7.06 -7.16 5.24
N LEU A 64 -7.35 -5.96 4.73
CA LEU A 64 -8.62 -5.26 4.96
C LEU A 64 -9.83 -6.06 4.46
N ALA A 65 -9.75 -6.59 3.23
CA ALA A 65 -10.80 -7.44 2.68
C ALA A 65 -11.01 -8.69 3.54
N ARG A 66 -9.93 -9.34 3.98
CA ARG A 66 -9.99 -10.50 4.88
C ARG A 66 -10.65 -10.17 6.23
N GLU A 67 -10.44 -8.96 6.76
CA GLU A 67 -11.09 -8.50 8.00
C GLU A 67 -12.60 -8.23 7.80
N ALA A 68 -13.02 -7.85 6.59
CA ALA A 68 -14.41 -7.57 6.25
C ALA A 68 -15.28 -8.82 6.00
N GLY A 69 -14.66 -9.97 5.71
CA GLY A 69 -15.35 -11.26 5.47
C GLY A 69 -15.31 -11.71 4.02
#